data_AF-A0A1E4T223-F1
#
_entry.id   AF-A0A1E4T223-F1
#
_cell.length_a   1.000
_cell.length_b   1.000
_cell.length_c   1.000
_cell.angle_alpha   90.00
_cell.angle_beta   90.00
_cell.angle_gamma   90.00
#
_symmetry.space_group_name_H-M   'P 1'
#
loop_
_entity.id
_entity.type
_entity.pdbx_description
1 polymer ?
#
loop_
_entity_poly.entity_id
_entity_poly.type
_entity_poly.pdbx_seq_one_letter_code
_entity_poly.pdbx_strand_id
1 'polypeptide(L)'
;MLTNKLPYFLTALASMALSVRATANVEYYYDDEFFSNQNIAPLVDDPVFQDLPVFYKSDPPQQDPGNTPTTPETTFVRPTSINSPKDSYDFISYFWNEASYPNDIAQAATINSTLFSNDCKGRVSLTRNFEDDELNTEYIFGLFSRVKEVDFSMIGYPTEFLITEFNANDSGFFASSVILNFTFPQLNNFTIPIQVDLWAKLIIEDGLVKMNEYDAIFRNFAWAYDEVLSVSGAALVSLAANTTYANYTGDELIKLNAVKSICDVATQYCNGTNLQYDSYEDCVTYLSTEVRLGEGWEGGMDTIFCRNLHQAMVPYRPTVHCPHIGPSGGDMCRDSDMNYWDVVWRYSSYFDNMVYT
;
A
#
# COMPACT_ATOMS: atom_id res chain seq x y z
N MET A 1 -49.08 40.03 5.32
CA MET A 1 -47.88 40.90 5.29
C MET A 1 -46.71 40.07 5.79
N LEU A 2 -45.96 39.43 4.90
CA LEU A 2 -44.64 38.83 5.17
C LEU A 2 -44.04 38.55 3.79
N THR A 3 -43.59 39.63 3.15
CA THR A 3 -42.75 39.62 1.96
C THR A 3 -41.42 40.24 2.34
N ASN A 4 -40.36 39.76 1.69
CA ASN A 4 -39.01 40.35 1.59
C ASN A 4 -38.08 40.17 2.80
N LYS A 5 -37.38 39.04 2.86
CA LYS A 5 -35.91 38.98 3.14
C LYS A 5 -35.28 37.72 2.50
N LEU A 6 -35.28 37.69 1.17
CA LEU A 6 -34.34 36.89 0.36
C LEU A 6 -33.71 37.91 -0.61
N PRO A 7 -32.68 38.68 -0.18
CA PRO A 7 -31.43 38.63 -0.93
C PRO A 7 -30.22 39.08 -0.07
N TYR A 8 -29.61 38.18 0.70
CA TYR A 8 -28.26 38.41 1.25
C TYR A 8 -27.37 37.17 1.23
N PHE A 9 -27.86 36.05 0.69
CA PHE A 9 -27.09 34.80 0.57
C PHE A 9 -26.50 34.56 -0.83
N LEU A 10 -26.83 35.38 -1.83
CA LEU A 10 -26.38 35.20 -3.22
C LEU A 10 -25.27 36.15 -3.68
N THR A 11 -24.80 37.07 -2.83
CA THR A 11 -23.69 37.98 -3.15
C THR A 11 -22.37 37.63 -2.45
N ALA A 12 -22.37 36.75 -1.44
CA ALA A 12 -21.13 36.25 -0.83
C ALA A 12 -20.47 35.11 -1.63
N LEU A 13 -21.24 34.36 -2.44
CA LEU A 13 -20.72 33.30 -3.31
C LEU A 13 -20.09 33.82 -4.61
N ALA A 14 -20.44 35.03 -5.05
CA ALA A 14 -19.90 35.62 -6.28
C ALA A 14 -18.55 36.35 -6.09
N SER A 15 -18.19 36.74 -4.85
CA SER A 15 -16.90 37.39 -4.56
C SER A 15 -15.79 36.43 -4.09
N MET A 16 -16.12 35.19 -3.71
CA MET A 16 -15.12 34.11 -3.55
C MET A 16 -14.80 33.41 -4.88
N ALA A 17 -15.69 33.49 -5.88
CA ALA A 17 -15.48 32.90 -7.20
C ALA A 17 -14.61 33.75 -8.15
N LEU A 18 -14.21 34.97 -7.74
CA LEU A 18 -13.40 35.87 -8.58
C LEU A 18 -11.98 36.17 -8.05
N SER A 19 -11.54 35.55 -6.95
CA SER A 19 -10.12 35.58 -6.53
C SER A 19 -9.42 34.22 -6.56
N VAL A 20 -10.05 33.19 -7.13
CA VAL A 20 -9.46 31.85 -7.36
C VAL A 20 -9.33 31.59 -8.87
N ARG A 21 -9.01 32.63 -9.64
CA ARG A 21 -8.73 32.52 -11.09
C ARG A 21 -7.42 33.16 -11.52
N ALA A 22 -6.50 33.37 -10.59
CA ALA A 22 -5.12 33.66 -10.89
C ALA A 22 -4.26 32.84 -9.93
N THR A 23 -3.33 32.05 -10.49
CA THR A 23 -2.39 31.15 -9.80
C THR A 23 -2.94 29.79 -9.32
N ALA A 24 -3.35 28.97 -10.27
CA ALA A 24 -3.16 27.52 -10.18
C ALA A 24 -3.07 26.96 -11.60
N ASN A 25 -2.09 27.44 -12.37
CA ASN A 25 -1.42 26.54 -13.29
C ASN A 25 -0.66 25.59 -12.37
N VAL A 26 -1.28 24.49 -11.97
CA VAL A 26 -0.50 23.30 -11.62
C VAL A 26 -0.01 22.77 -12.97
N GLU A 27 0.99 23.45 -13.53
CA GLU A 27 1.97 22.76 -14.33
C GLU A 27 2.52 21.72 -13.37
N TYR A 28 2.15 20.45 -13.57
CA TYR A 28 3.00 19.36 -13.10
C TYR A 28 4.34 19.61 -13.78
N TYR A 29 5.25 20.31 -13.08
CA TYR A 29 6.64 20.35 -13.46
C TYR A 29 7.14 18.93 -13.27
N TYR A 30 6.96 18.13 -14.34
CA TYR A 30 7.82 17.00 -14.62
C TYR A 30 9.20 17.59 -14.78
N ASP A 31 9.93 17.66 -13.68
CA ASP A 31 11.26 18.22 -13.65
C ASP A 31 12.18 17.23 -14.37
N ASP A 32 12.67 17.60 -15.56
CA ASP A 32 13.70 16.82 -16.27
C ASP A 32 14.95 16.62 -15.38
N GLU A 33 15.14 17.44 -14.33
CA GLU A 33 16.18 17.26 -13.32
C GLU A 33 15.91 16.09 -12.36
N PHE A 34 14.65 15.66 -12.16
CA PHE A 34 14.31 14.48 -11.36
C PHE A 34 14.85 13.18 -11.99
N PHE A 35 14.80 13.09 -13.32
CA PHE A 35 15.26 11.92 -14.07
C PHE A 35 16.76 11.93 -14.34
N SER A 36 17.38 13.12 -14.45
CA SER A 36 18.83 13.23 -14.71
C SER A 36 19.72 12.92 -13.51
N ASN A 37 19.15 12.94 -12.29
CA ASN A 37 19.86 12.65 -11.03
C ASN A 37 19.69 11.21 -10.52
N GLN A 38 19.01 10.33 -11.28
CA GLN A 38 19.03 8.90 -10.97
C GLN A 38 20.42 8.39 -11.30
N ASN A 39 21.23 8.12 -10.27
CA ASN A 39 22.50 7.43 -10.45
C ASN A 39 22.23 6.11 -11.21
N ILE A 40 23.23 5.58 -11.92
CA ILE A 40 23.15 4.32 -12.68
C ILE A 40 24.11 3.29 -12.06
N ALA A 41 23.57 2.19 -11.53
CA ALA A 41 24.36 1.07 -11.03
C ALA A 41 24.02 -0.17 -11.85
N PRO A 42 25.02 -0.79 -12.49
CA PRO A 42 24.89 -2.16 -12.95
C PRO A 42 25.15 -3.10 -11.76
N LEU A 43 24.11 -3.76 -11.27
CA LEU A 43 24.18 -4.90 -10.33
C LEU A 43 22.96 -5.80 -10.63
N VAL A 44 23.04 -7.11 -10.93
CA VAL A 44 24.04 -8.17 -10.71
C VAL A 44 23.96 -9.21 -11.85
N ASP A 45 25.06 -9.96 -12.02
CA ASP A 45 25.35 -11.15 -12.84
C ASP A 45 24.24 -12.23 -12.98
N ASP A 46 23.09 -11.90 -13.57
CA ASP A 46 22.18 -12.91 -14.11
C ASP A 46 22.13 -12.83 -15.64
N PRO A 47 22.42 -13.92 -16.37
CA PRO A 47 22.43 -13.91 -17.83
C PRO A 47 21.05 -13.60 -18.45
N VAL A 48 19.94 -13.73 -17.71
CA VAL A 48 18.58 -13.45 -18.17
C VAL A 48 18.26 -11.95 -18.16
N PHE A 49 18.69 -11.23 -17.13
CA PHE A 49 18.48 -9.77 -16.98
C PHE A 49 19.76 -8.96 -17.19
N GLN A 50 20.66 -9.46 -18.04
CA GLN A 50 21.90 -8.78 -18.35
C GLN A 50 21.60 -7.35 -18.81
N ASP A 51 22.10 -6.36 -18.07
CA ASP A 51 21.93 -4.92 -18.30
C ASP A 51 20.52 -4.31 -18.09
N LEU A 52 19.60 -5.03 -17.43
CA LEU A 52 18.29 -4.48 -17.06
C LEU A 52 18.48 -3.23 -16.18
N PRO A 53 17.90 -2.08 -16.54
CA PRO A 53 17.91 -0.91 -15.68
C PRO A 53 17.11 -1.19 -14.42
N VAL A 54 17.78 -1.05 -13.27
CA VAL A 54 17.19 -1.16 -11.94
C VAL A 54 17.39 0.15 -11.19
N PHE A 55 16.48 0.44 -10.27
CA PHE A 55 16.66 1.53 -9.33
C PHE A 55 17.74 1.20 -8.30
N TYR A 56 18.41 2.22 -7.75
CA TYR A 56 19.35 2.00 -6.65
C TYR A 56 18.63 1.47 -5.43
N LYS A 57 19.31 0.54 -4.72
CA LYS A 57 19.13 0.42 -3.28
C LYS A 57 19.60 1.72 -2.65
N SER A 58 18.70 2.68 -2.48
CA SER A 58 18.89 3.64 -1.42
C SER A 58 18.77 2.85 -0.13
N ASP A 59 19.88 2.69 0.60
CA ASP A 59 19.77 2.37 2.01
C ASP A 59 18.78 3.37 2.62
N PRO A 60 17.95 2.97 3.61
CA PRO A 60 17.15 3.95 4.32
C PRO A 60 18.05 5.12 4.70
N PRO A 61 17.53 6.37 4.71
CA PRO A 61 18.20 7.37 5.51
C PRO A 61 18.46 6.71 6.86
N GLN A 62 19.73 6.42 7.17
CA GLN A 62 20.08 6.09 8.54
C GLN A 62 19.57 7.30 9.29
N GLN A 63 18.62 7.10 10.22
CA GLN A 63 18.40 8.13 11.21
C GLN A 63 19.77 8.31 11.87
N ASP A 64 20.46 9.40 11.50
CA ASP A 64 21.64 9.85 12.21
C ASP A 64 21.13 10.11 13.63
N PRO A 65 21.52 9.29 14.62
CA PRO A 65 20.99 9.42 15.98
C PRO A 65 21.34 10.79 16.58
N GLY A 66 22.23 11.55 15.93
CA GLY A 66 22.70 12.86 16.37
C GLY A 66 21.99 14.08 15.77
N ASN A 67 21.06 13.95 14.82
CA ASN A 67 20.60 15.14 14.07
C ASN A 67 19.11 15.20 13.68
N THR A 68 18.21 14.58 14.47
CA THR A 68 16.77 14.82 14.31
C THR A 68 16.41 16.19 14.92
N PRO A 69 15.81 17.13 14.16
CA PRO A 69 15.18 18.31 14.74
C PRO A 69 14.15 17.84 15.76
N THR A 70 14.27 18.32 17.00
CA THR A 70 13.32 18.01 18.09
C THR A 70 12.00 18.73 17.83
N THR A 71 11.23 18.25 16.84
CA THR A 71 9.78 18.40 16.84
C THR A 71 9.29 17.60 18.06
N PRO A 72 8.33 18.10 18.86
CA PRO A 72 7.80 17.30 19.97
C PRO A 72 7.33 15.97 19.41
N GLU A 73 7.91 14.85 19.86
CA GLU A 73 7.40 13.53 19.52
C GLU A 73 5.96 13.46 19.98
N THR A 74 5.03 13.53 19.02
CA THR A 74 3.62 13.24 19.28
C THR A 74 3.57 11.77 19.69
N THR A 75 3.45 11.53 20.99
CA THR A 75 3.35 10.18 21.53
C THR A 75 1.91 9.72 21.38
N PHE A 76 1.67 8.85 20.41
CA PHE A 76 0.39 8.17 20.27
C PHE A 76 0.32 7.06 21.30
N VAL A 77 -0.74 7.05 22.11
CA VAL A 77 -0.93 6.06 23.17
C VAL A 77 -2.21 5.30 22.90
N ARG A 78 -2.11 3.98 22.92
CA ARG A 78 -3.26 3.09 22.82
C ARG A 78 -4.27 3.39 23.94
N PRO A 79 -5.55 3.63 23.65
CA PRO A 79 -6.56 3.84 24.67
C PRO A 79 -6.85 2.55 25.44
N THR A 80 -7.42 2.71 26.63
CA THR A 80 -7.82 1.59 27.52
C THR A 80 -9.34 1.36 27.58
N SER A 81 -10.11 2.17 26.86
CA SER A 81 -11.58 2.07 26.77
C SER A 81 -12.06 2.34 25.35
N ILE A 82 -13.35 2.12 25.10
CA ILE A 82 -14.04 2.39 23.81
C ILE A 82 -15.35 3.15 24.02
N ASN A 83 -15.48 3.83 25.17
CA ASN A 83 -16.74 4.37 25.67
C ASN A 83 -16.96 5.83 25.22
N SER A 84 -16.08 6.36 24.38
CA SER A 84 -16.20 7.70 23.86
C SER A 84 -15.69 7.78 22.42
N PRO A 85 -16.16 8.74 21.61
CA PRO A 85 -15.61 8.98 20.28
C PRO A 85 -14.13 9.34 20.32
N LYS A 86 -13.67 9.96 21.43
CA LYS A 86 -12.26 10.28 21.64
C LYS A 86 -11.42 9.01 21.77
N ASP A 87 -11.92 7.98 22.46
CA ASP A 87 -11.20 6.72 22.62
C ASP A 87 -10.95 6.08 21.25
N SER A 88 -11.96 6.04 20.38
CA SER A 88 -11.82 5.55 19.01
C SER A 88 -10.84 6.40 18.18
N TYR A 89 -10.86 7.73 18.36
CA TYR A 89 -9.91 8.64 17.69
C TYR A 89 -8.46 8.40 18.13
N ASP A 90 -8.24 8.22 19.44
CA ASP A 90 -6.93 7.91 20.00
C ASP A 90 -6.44 6.55 19.49
N PHE A 91 -7.34 5.55 19.41
CA PHE A 91 -7.00 4.24 18.84
C PHE A 91 -6.58 4.34 17.36
N ILE A 92 -7.36 5.01 16.51
CA ILE A 92 -7.02 5.07 15.07
C ILE A 92 -5.74 5.89 14.83
N SER A 93 -5.48 6.91 15.64
CA SER A 93 -4.22 7.65 15.60
C SER A 93 -3.03 6.78 16.00
N TYR A 94 -3.19 5.99 17.07
CA TYR A 94 -2.19 4.99 17.48
C TYR A 94 -1.99 3.93 16.40
N PHE A 95 -3.07 3.40 15.82
CA PHE A 95 -3.01 2.38 14.79
C PHE A 95 -2.25 2.86 13.55
N TRP A 96 -2.53 4.06 13.02
CA TRP A 96 -1.79 4.57 11.87
C TRP A 96 -0.34 4.90 12.17
N ASN A 97 -0.02 5.31 13.40
CA ASN A 97 1.38 5.44 13.83
C ASN A 97 2.10 4.09 13.81
N GLU A 98 1.46 3.03 14.30
CA GLU A 98 2.02 1.67 14.29
C GLU A 98 2.06 1.05 12.89
N ALA A 99 1.14 1.44 12.00
CA ALA A 99 1.07 0.98 10.62
C ALA A 99 1.97 1.79 9.67
N SER A 100 2.65 2.83 10.16
CA SER A 100 3.58 3.65 9.36
C SER A 100 5.03 3.27 9.66
N TYR A 101 5.89 3.41 8.66
CA TYR A 101 7.32 3.22 8.81
C TYR A 101 7.91 4.20 9.84
N PRO A 102 8.79 3.75 10.76
CA PRO A 102 9.38 2.41 10.86
C PRO A 102 8.67 1.44 11.83
N ASN A 103 7.53 1.82 12.42
CA ASN A 103 6.88 1.03 13.46
C ASN A 103 6.22 -0.25 12.91
N ASP A 104 5.77 -0.20 11.66
CA ASP A 104 5.19 -1.30 10.90
C ASP A 104 6.09 -2.55 10.85
N ILE A 105 7.42 -2.37 10.78
CA ILE A 105 8.40 -3.47 10.77
C ILE A 105 8.29 -4.31 12.04
N ALA A 106 8.17 -3.66 13.20
CA ALA A 106 8.05 -4.38 14.47
C ALA A 106 6.71 -5.12 14.54
N GLN A 107 5.63 -4.50 14.06
CA GLN A 107 4.31 -5.13 14.01
C GLN A 107 4.29 -6.35 13.07
N ALA A 108 4.84 -6.22 11.87
CA ALA A 108 4.93 -7.31 10.89
C ALA A 108 5.67 -8.53 11.46
N ALA A 109 6.73 -8.31 12.25
CA ALA A 109 7.50 -9.37 12.87
C ALA A 109 6.77 -10.12 14.00
N THR A 110 5.67 -9.57 14.56
CA THR A 110 4.93 -10.23 15.64
C THR A 110 4.02 -11.36 15.17
N ILE A 111 3.65 -11.39 13.88
CA ILE A 111 2.70 -12.32 13.24
C ILE A 111 1.27 -12.23 13.80
N ASN A 112 1.08 -12.09 15.12
CA ASN A 112 -0.20 -11.88 15.80
C ASN A 112 -0.15 -10.57 16.56
N SER A 113 -0.27 -9.45 15.85
CA SER A 113 -0.25 -8.14 16.48
C SER A 113 -1.39 -8.01 17.48
N THR A 114 -1.06 -7.51 18.66
CA THR A 114 -2.07 -7.23 19.68
C THR A 114 -3.08 -6.17 19.25
N LEU A 115 -2.87 -5.47 18.13
CA LEU A 115 -3.78 -4.48 17.54
C LEU A 115 -5.07 -5.07 17.00
N PHE A 116 -5.08 -6.36 16.65
CA PHE A 116 -6.24 -7.08 16.14
C PHE A 116 -6.76 -8.08 17.17
N SER A 117 -8.09 -8.23 17.24
CA SER A 117 -8.70 -9.31 18.01
C SER A 117 -8.40 -10.66 17.38
N ASN A 118 -8.45 -11.73 18.17
CA ASN A 118 -8.16 -13.09 17.68
C ASN A 118 -9.02 -13.45 16.44
N ASP A 119 -10.32 -13.13 16.48
CA ASP A 119 -11.27 -13.41 15.39
C ASP A 119 -11.50 -12.16 14.49
N CYS A 120 -10.45 -11.35 14.26
CA CYS A 120 -10.60 -10.11 13.51
C CYS A 120 -11.03 -10.36 12.06
N LYS A 121 -11.98 -9.57 11.56
CA LYS A 121 -12.40 -9.58 10.16
C LYS A 121 -12.00 -8.30 9.45
N GLY A 122 -11.09 -8.41 8.49
CA GLY A 122 -10.61 -7.29 7.70
C GLY A 122 -11.06 -7.39 6.25
N ARG A 123 -11.36 -6.25 5.63
CA ARG A 123 -11.45 -6.14 4.17
C ARG A 123 -10.64 -4.96 3.69
N VAL A 124 -9.90 -5.15 2.59
CA VAL A 124 -9.26 -4.07 1.84
C VAL A 124 -9.80 -4.08 0.41
N SER A 125 -10.34 -2.95 -0.05
CA SER A 125 -11.04 -2.85 -1.34
C SER A 125 -10.18 -3.20 -2.56
N LEU A 126 -8.86 -3.07 -2.44
CA LEU A 126 -7.90 -3.37 -3.52
C LEU A 126 -7.51 -4.84 -3.62
N THR A 127 -7.66 -5.56 -2.52
CA THR A 127 -7.21 -6.94 -2.38
C THR A 127 -8.40 -7.80 -2.01
N ARG A 128 -8.49 -8.24 -0.76
CA ARG A 128 -9.36 -9.35 -0.31
C ARG A 128 -9.81 -9.16 1.14
N ASN A 129 -10.39 -10.23 1.67
CA ASN A 129 -10.75 -10.36 3.07
C ASN A 129 -9.62 -11.05 3.85
N PHE A 130 -9.53 -10.73 5.14
CA PHE A 130 -8.51 -11.24 6.05
C PHE A 130 -9.18 -11.72 7.33
N GLU A 131 -9.07 -13.03 7.56
CA GLU A 131 -9.62 -13.68 8.75
C GLU A 131 -8.54 -13.79 9.82
N ASP A 132 -8.94 -13.54 11.05
CA ASP A 132 -8.16 -13.69 12.28
C ASP A 132 -6.97 -12.72 12.40
N ASP A 133 -6.40 -12.62 13.60
CA ASP A 133 -5.30 -11.69 13.90
C ASP A 133 -4.06 -11.92 13.04
N GLU A 134 -3.76 -13.17 12.69
CA GLU A 134 -2.59 -13.55 11.89
C GLU A 134 -2.61 -12.92 10.49
N LEU A 135 -3.69 -13.14 9.71
CA LEU A 135 -3.78 -12.56 8.36
C LEU A 135 -3.91 -11.03 8.42
N ASN A 136 -4.66 -10.48 9.37
CA ASN A 136 -4.79 -9.04 9.49
C ASN A 136 -3.43 -8.38 9.81
N THR A 137 -2.60 -9.01 10.65
CA THR A 137 -1.24 -8.53 10.96
C THR A 137 -0.35 -8.55 9.72
N GLU A 138 -0.35 -9.65 8.97
CA GLU A 138 0.50 -9.79 7.78
C GLU A 138 0.15 -8.82 6.68
N TYR A 139 -1.13 -8.64 6.39
CA TYR A 139 -1.54 -7.81 5.26
C TYR A 139 -1.57 -6.32 5.57
N ILE A 140 -1.77 -5.93 6.82
CA ILE A 140 -1.73 -4.52 7.19
C ILE A 140 -0.30 -4.07 7.49
N PHE A 141 0.50 -4.88 8.17
CA PHE A 141 1.86 -4.46 8.52
C PHE A 141 2.91 -5.03 7.57
N GLY A 142 2.80 -6.31 7.18
CA GLY A 142 3.78 -6.96 6.30
C GLY A 142 3.76 -6.41 4.88
N LEU A 143 2.57 -6.21 4.29
CA LEU A 143 2.42 -5.72 2.91
C LEU A 143 3.09 -4.35 2.70
N PHE A 144 2.95 -3.47 3.67
CA PHE A 144 3.46 -2.12 3.63
C PHE A 144 4.82 -1.96 4.33
N SER A 145 5.34 -3.03 4.94
CA SER A 145 6.65 -2.97 5.59
C SER A 145 7.77 -2.78 4.59
N ARG A 146 8.74 -1.93 4.95
CA ARG A 146 9.99 -1.85 4.21
C ARG A 146 10.86 -3.07 4.50
N VAL A 147 10.77 -4.07 3.64
CA VAL A 147 11.59 -5.29 3.70
C VAL A 147 12.88 -5.07 2.90
N LYS A 148 14.03 -5.29 3.53
CA LYS A 148 15.35 -5.01 2.93
C LYS A 148 15.62 -5.87 1.69
N GLU A 149 14.97 -7.03 1.64
CA GLU A 149 15.07 -8.04 0.61
C GLU A 149 14.16 -7.80 -0.60
N VAL A 150 13.32 -6.76 -0.55
CA VAL A 150 12.47 -6.35 -1.68
C VAL A 150 13.10 -5.18 -2.40
N ASP A 151 13.54 -5.43 -3.63
CA ASP A 151 14.30 -4.48 -4.43
C ASP A 151 13.37 -3.52 -5.20
N PHE A 152 12.14 -3.95 -5.52
CA PHE A 152 11.16 -3.15 -6.24
C PHE A 152 9.74 -3.32 -5.67
N SER A 153 9.11 -2.21 -5.26
CA SER A 153 7.74 -2.16 -4.75
C SER A 153 6.86 -1.23 -5.59
N MET A 154 5.71 -1.73 -6.03
CA MET A 154 4.73 -0.96 -6.81
C MET A 154 3.78 -0.12 -5.94
N ILE A 155 3.84 -0.25 -4.61
CA ILE A 155 2.97 0.48 -3.68
C ILE A 155 3.72 1.41 -2.73
N GLY A 156 5.02 1.21 -2.54
CA GLY A 156 5.79 1.94 -1.52
C GLY A 156 5.34 1.58 -0.10
N TYR A 157 5.63 2.45 0.85
CA TYR A 157 5.22 2.28 2.25
C TYR A 157 4.77 3.61 2.88
N PRO A 158 3.80 3.59 3.81
CA PRO A 158 3.32 4.78 4.49
C PRO A 158 4.37 5.32 5.46
N THR A 159 4.64 6.63 5.40
CA THR A 159 5.59 7.31 6.30
C THR A 159 4.94 8.33 7.20
N GLU A 160 3.83 8.91 6.77
CA GLU A 160 3.08 9.92 7.50
C GLU A 160 1.58 9.74 7.26
N PHE A 161 0.78 10.16 8.24
CA PHE A 161 -0.68 10.11 8.12
C PHE A 161 -1.33 11.41 8.60
N LEU A 162 -2.48 11.73 8.00
CA LEU A 162 -3.35 12.84 8.39
C LEU A 162 -4.79 12.36 8.39
N ILE A 163 -5.41 12.31 9.58
CA ILE A 163 -6.85 12.05 9.72
C ILE A 163 -7.60 13.31 9.27
N THR A 164 -8.34 13.22 8.16
CA THR A 164 -9.08 14.34 7.58
C THR A 164 -10.54 14.35 7.99
N GLU A 165 -11.13 13.18 8.19
CA GLU A 165 -12.53 13.01 8.60
C GLU A 165 -12.61 11.92 9.67
N PHE A 166 -13.50 12.13 10.64
CA PHE A 166 -13.71 11.17 11.71
C PHE A 166 -15.12 11.29 12.29
N ASN A 167 -15.77 10.14 12.47
CA ASN A 167 -17.03 10.01 13.19
C ASN A 167 -17.02 8.71 14.00
N ALA A 168 -17.46 8.74 15.25
CA ALA A 168 -17.54 7.57 16.09
C ALA A 168 -18.72 7.63 17.05
N ASN A 169 -19.11 6.47 17.57
CA ASN A 169 -20.08 6.34 18.64
C ASN A 169 -19.45 5.79 19.94
N ASP A 170 -20.24 5.78 21.01
CA ASP A 170 -19.82 5.34 22.35
C ASP A 170 -19.75 3.80 22.50
N SER A 171 -19.76 3.07 21.38
CA SER A 171 -19.71 1.61 21.31
C SER A 171 -18.49 1.11 20.54
N GLY A 172 -17.49 1.96 20.29
CA GLY A 172 -16.28 1.60 19.57
C GLY A 172 -16.45 1.44 18.05
N PHE A 173 -17.59 1.83 17.47
CA PHE A 173 -17.73 1.89 16.02
C PHE A 173 -17.29 3.27 15.53
N PHE A 174 -16.50 3.32 14.47
CA PHE A 174 -16.08 4.57 13.86
C PHE A 174 -15.93 4.46 12.34
N ALA A 175 -16.01 5.61 11.69
CA ALA A 175 -15.63 5.83 10.31
C ALA A 175 -14.58 6.96 10.28
N SER A 176 -13.56 6.79 9.45
CA SER A 176 -12.50 7.79 9.29
C SER A 176 -12.05 7.87 7.85
N SER A 177 -11.59 9.05 7.44
CA SER A 177 -10.81 9.24 6.23
C SER A 177 -9.41 9.70 6.63
N VAL A 178 -8.40 9.05 6.06
CA VAL A 178 -6.99 9.31 6.37
C VAL A 178 -6.22 9.44 5.07
N ILE A 179 -5.38 10.47 4.99
CA ILE A 179 -4.39 10.62 3.92
C ILE A 179 -3.08 10.04 4.45
N LEU A 180 -2.54 9.05 3.73
CA LEU A 180 -1.26 8.41 3.99
C LEU A 180 -0.26 8.85 2.92
N ASN A 181 0.90 9.34 3.33
CA ASN A 181 1.99 9.61 2.41
C ASN A 181 2.76 8.30 2.16
N PHE A 182 2.63 7.76 0.95
CA PHE A 182 3.37 6.57 0.53
C PHE A 182 4.68 6.96 -0.13
N THR A 183 5.78 6.43 0.38
CA THR A 183 7.14 6.72 -0.06
C THR A 183 7.73 5.56 -0.86
N PHE A 184 8.41 5.89 -1.96
CA PHE A 184 9.06 4.95 -2.88
C PHE A 184 10.57 5.19 -2.85
N PRO A 185 11.35 4.41 -2.06
CA PRO A 185 12.80 4.61 -1.93
C PRO A 185 13.55 4.50 -3.25
N GLN A 186 13.06 3.62 -4.12
CA GLN A 186 13.64 3.35 -5.42
C GLN A 186 13.47 4.53 -6.38
N LEU A 187 12.54 5.44 -6.10
CA LEU A 187 12.27 6.65 -6.88
C LEU A 187 12.79 7.90 -6.16
N ASN A 188 13.97 7.84 -5.56
CA ASN A 188 14.56 8.94 -4.78
C ASN A 188 13.59 9.49 -3.70
N ASN A 189 12.92 8.59 -2.99
CA ASN A 189 11.89 8.90 -1.98
C ASN A 189 10.71 9.72 -2.53
N PHE A 190 10.37 9.58 -3.81
CA PHE A 190 9.10 10.06 -4.36
C PHE A 190 7.96 9.67 -3.42
N THR A 191 7.09 10.63 -3.14
CA THR A 191 5.99 10.45 -2.19
C THR A 191 4.68 10.85 -2.85
N ILE A 192 3.66 10.02 -2.68
CA ILE A 192 2.31 10.27 -3.18
C ILE A 192 1.28 10.13 -2.05
N PRO A 193 0.33 11.07 -1.91
CA PRO A 193 -0.73 10.93 -0.93
C PRO A 193 -1.79 9.93 -1.42
N ILE A 194 -2.13 8.96 -0.58
CA ILE A 194 -3.18 7.99 -0.82
C ILE A 194 -4.23 8.15 0.27
N GLN A 195 -5.49 8.32 -0.12
CA GLN A 195 -6.59 8.42 0.82
C GLN A 195 -7.20 7.03 1.09
N VAL A 196 -7.32 6.68 2.37
CA VAL A 196 -7.99 5.48 2.85
C VAL A 196 -9.19 5.89 3.69
N ASP A 197 -10.38 5.45 3.27
CA ASP A 197 -11.57 5.51 4.12
C ASP A 197 -11.65 4.19 4.91
N LEU A 198 -11.83 4.28 6.23
CA LEU A 198 -11.89 3.14 7.13
C LEU A 198 -13.21 3.15 7.88
N TRP A 199 -13.94 2.05 7.81
CA TRP A 199 -15.01 1.73 8.74
C TRP A 199 -14.51 0.65 9.68
N ALA A 200 -14.67 0.81 10.99
CA ALA A 200 -14.14 -0.14 11.93
C ALA A 200 -14.96 -0.26 13.20
N LYS A 201 -14.87 -1.46 13.80
CA LYS A 201 -15.42 -1.82 15.09
C LYS A 201 -14.29 -2.20 16.03
N LEU A 202 -14.21 -1.52 17.15
CA LEU A 202 -13.31 -1.83 18.26
C LEU A 202 -13.99 -2.73 19.29
N ILE A 203 -13.18 -3.55 19.95
CA ILE A 203 -13.55 -4.32 21.13
C ILE A 203 -12.47 -4.18 22.21
N ILE A 204 -12.79 -4.65 23.42
CA ILE A 204 -11.79 -4.89 24.46
C ILE A 204 -11.63 -6.41 24.59
N GLU A 205 -10.43 -6.89 24.31
CA GLU A 205 -10.04 -8.30 24.44
C GLU A 205 -8.70 -8.36 25.18
N ASP A 206 -8.58 -9.26 26.16
CA ASP A 206 -7.40 -9.39 27.02
C ASP A 206 -6.97 -8.09 27.73
N GLY A 207 -7.94 -7.20 27.98
CA GLY A 207 -7.69 -5.89 28.60
C GLY A 207 -7.10 -4.84 27.66
N LEU A 208 -7.02 -5.11 26.35
CA LEU A 208 -6.53 -4.19 25.33
C LEU A 208 -7.66 -3.78 24.40
N VAL A 209 -7.66 -2.52 23.95
CA VAL A 209 -8.56 -2.05 22.89
C VAL A 209 -8.01 -2.54 21.56
N LYS A 210 -8.75 -3.40 20.84
CA LYS A 210 -8.33 -4.02 19.58
C LYS A 210 -9.33 -3.73 18.46
N MET A 211 -8.85 -3.76 17.23
CA MET A 211 -9.70 -3.74 16.03
C MET A 211 -10.29 -5.13 15.82
N ASN A 212 -11.61 -5.21 15.72
CA ASN A 212 -12.36 -6.45 15.57
C ASN A 212 -12.90 -6.64 14.17
N GLU A 213 -13.48 -5.60 13.59
CA GLU A 213 -13.87 -5.60 12.18
C GLU A 213 -13.39 -4.32 11.54
N TYR A 214 -12.95 -4.39 10.29
CA TYR A 214 -12.72 -3.19 9.50
C TYR A 214 -12.92 -3.40 8.01
N ASP A 215 -13.30 -2.33 7.35
CA ASP A 215 -13.39 -2.20 5.92
C ASP A 215 -12.60 -0.96 5.47
N ALA A 216 -11.49 -1.19 4.77
CA ALA A 216 -10.60 -0.17 4.26
C ALA A 216 -10.80 0.01 2.75
N ILE A 217 -11.14 1.21 2.35
CA ILE A 217 -11.39 1.59 0.95
C ILE A 217 -10.31 2.58 0.52
N PHE A 218 -9.50 2.19 -0.44
CA PHE A 218 -8.48 3.07 -1.01
C PHE A 218 -9.11 3.95 -2.09
N ARG A 219 -9.40 5.21 -1.74
CA ARG A 219 -10.08 6.15 -2.62
C ARG A 219 -9.14 6.58 -3.73
N ASN A 220 -9.61 6.51 -4.98
CA ASN A 220 -8.88 6.90 -6.19
C ASN A 220 -7.54 6.18 -6.39
N PHE A 221 -7.35 5.01 -5.79
CA PHE A 221 -6.07 4.32 -5.84
C PHE A 221 -5.64 3.93 -7.25
N ALA A 222 -6.58 3.56 -8.13
CA ALA A 222 -6.26 3.28 -9.53
C ALA A 222 -5.52 4.47 -10.19
N TRP A 223 -5.94 5.70 -9.88
CA TRP A 223 -5.25 6.89 -10.38
C TRP A 223 -3.88 7.07 -9.70
N ALA A 224 -3.79 6.93 -8.37
CA ALA A 224 -2.49 7.00 -7.68
C ALA A 224 -1.49 5.95 -8.23
N TYR A 225 -1.98 4.76 -8.56
CA TYR A 225 -1.22 3.70 -9.19
C TYR A 225 -0.74 4.09 -10.60
N ASP A 226 -1.60 4.66 -11.44
CA ASP A 226 -1.22 5.14 -12.78
C ASP A 226 -0.14 6.23 -12.71
N GLU A 227 -0.21 7.13 -11.72
CA GLU A 227 0.82 8.15 -11.49
C GLU A 227 2.16 7.51 -11.09
N VAL A 228 2.14 6.52 -10.19
CA VAL A 228 3.34 5.77 -9.79
C VAL A 228 3.94 5.00 -10.97
N LEU A 229 3.11 4.37 -11.81
CA LEU A 229 3.56 3.69 -13.02
C LEU A 229 4.17 4.69 -14.02
N SER A 230 3.54 5.83 -14.23
CA SER A 230 4.06 6.89 -15.12
C SER A 230 5.44 7.38 -14.69
N VAL A 231 5.61 7.72 -13.40
CA VAL A 231 6.89 8.19 -12.85
C VAL A 231 7.96 7.10 -12.90
N SER A 232 7.60 5.87 -12.50
CA SER A 232 8.52 4.73 -12.53
C SER A 232 8.96 4.40 -13.96
N GLY A 233 8.02 4.36 -14.88
CA GLY A 233 8.23 4.03 -16.28
C GLY A 233 9.10 5.06 -16.98
N ALA A 234 8.83 6.36 -16.77
CA ALA A 234 9.68 7.42 -17.29
C ALA A 234 11.13 7.30 -16.78
N ALA A 235 11.31 7.06 -15.47
CA ALA A 235 12.63 6.88 -14.90
C ALA A 235 13.36 5.67 -15.48
N LEU A 236 12.69 4.52 -15.60
CA LEU A 236 13.28 3.31 -16.19
C LEU A 236 13.61 3.48 -17.67
N VAL A 237 12.77 4.16 -18.46
CA VAL A 237 13.04 4.45 -19.88
C VAL A 237 14.29 5.33 -20.01
N SER A 238 14.43 6.36 -19.18
CA SER A 238 15.64 7.19 -19.16
C SER A 238 16.90 6.37 -18.85
N LEU A 239 16.80 5.43 -17.91
CA LEU A 239 17.90 4.52 -17.55
C LEU A 239 18.21 3.48 -18.65
N ALA A 240 17.18 3.04 -19.40
CA ALA A 240 17.29 2.02 -20.43
C ALA A 240 18.01 2.48 -21.70
N ALA A 241 18.19 3.80 -21.91
CA ALA A 241 18.60 4.40 -23.19
C ALA A 241 19.87 3.81 -23.83
N ASN A 242 20.79 3.25 -23.03
CA ASN A 242 22.05 2.66 -23.50
C ASN A 242 22.17 1.16 -23.20
N THR A 243 21.05 0.48 -22.98
CA THR A 243 20.97 -0.96 -22.64
C THR A 243 20.33 -1.75 -23.78
N THR A 244 20.28 -3.08 -23.65
CA THR A 244 19.48 -3.92 -24.58
C THR A 244 17.98 -3.60 -24.54
N TYR A 245 17.52 -2.91 -23.50
CA TYR A 245 16.13 -2.54 -23.26
C TYR A 245 15.74 -1.15 -23.79
N ALA A 246 16.59 -0.48 -24.58
CA ALA A 246 16.36 0.90 -25.05
C ALA A 246 15.04 1.13 -25.82
N ASN A 247 14.42 0.07 -26.35
CA ASN A 247 13.15 0.14 -27.09
C ASN A 247 11.93 -0.28 -26.26
N TYR A 248 12.11 -0.64 -24.99
CA TYR A 248 11.02 -1.05 -24.11
C TYR A 248 10.25 0.18 -23.64
N THR A 249 8.94 0.01 -23.48
CA THR A 249 8.06 1.00 -22.84
C THR A 249 8.26 1.00 -21.33
N GLY A 250 7.77 2.06 -20.67
CA GLY A 250 7.79 2.16 -19.21
C GLY A 250 7.12 0.95 -18.53
N ASP A 251 5.92 0.56 -18.98
CA ASP A 251 5.16 -0.55 -18.41
C ASP A 251 5.90 -1.89 -18.56
N GLU A 252 6.55 -2.12 -19.70
CA GLU A 252 7.35 -3.32 -19.91
C GLU A 252 8.56 -3.36 -18.96
N LEU A 253 9.24 -2.22 -18.76
CA LEU A 253 10.37 -2.13 -17.83
C LEU A 253 9.95 -2.29 -16.37
N ILE A 254 8.80 -1.73 -15.98
CA ILE A 254 8.20 -1.92 -14.65
C ILE A 254 7.90 -3.38 -14.42
N LYS A 255 7.24 -4.04 -15.40
CA LYS A 255 6.94 -5.46 -15.33
C LYS A 255 8.22 -6.27 -15.13
N LEU A 256 9.28 -6.02 -15.91
CA LEU A 256 10.54 -6.74 -15.79
C LEU A 256 11.23 -6.52 -14.43
N ASN A 257 11.21 -5.29 -13.91
CA ASN A 257 11.75 -4.99 -12.57
C ASN A 257 10.97 -5.73 -11.47
N ALA A 258 9.64 -5.75 -11.57
CA ALA A 258 8.80 -6.52 -10.65
C ALA A 258 9.05 -8.03 -10.76
N VAL A 259 9.14 -8.58 -11.98
CA VAL A 259 9.47 -9.99 -12.23
C VAL A 259 10.80 -10.35 -11.61
N LYS A 260 11.85 -9.55 -11.86
CA LYS A 260 13.17 -9.76 -11.26
C LYS A 260 13.08 -9.82 -9.73
N SER A 261 12.45 -8.82 -9.11
CA SER A 261 12.30 -8.76 -7.65
C SER A 261 11.55 -9.99 -7.10
N ILE A 262 10.45 -10.39 -7.74
CA ILE A 262 9.67 -11.57 -7.34
C ILE A 262 10.52 -12.85 -7.47
N CYS A 263 11.26 -13.03 -8.56
CA CYS A 263 12.06 -14.23 -8.79
C CYS A 263 13.29 -14.31 -7.88
N ASP A 264 13.88 -13.17 -7.53
CA ASP A 264 14.96 -13.08 -6.53
C ASP A 264 14.44 -13.58 -5.17
N VAL A 265 13.28 -13.07 -4.72
CA VAL A 265 12.62 -13.49 -3.47
C VAL A 265 12.22 -14.96 -3.52
N ALA A 266 11.62 -15.43 -4.62
CA ALA A 266 11.20 -16.82 -4.79
C ALA A 266 12.40 -17.77 -4.68
N THR A 267 13.49 -17.47 -5.39
CA THR A 267 14.69 -18.33 -5.40
C THR A 267 15.38 -18.36 -4.04
N GLN A 268 15.35 -17.24 -3.31
CA GLN A 268 15.97 -17.16 -1.99
C GLN A 268 15.17 -17.90 -0.91
N TYR A 269 13.83 -17.78 -0.92
CA TYR A 269 13.00 -18.19 0.21
C TYR A 269 12.06 -19.37 -0.07
N CYS A 270 11.68 -19.58 -1.32
CA CYS A 270 10.74 -20.63 -1.72
C CYS A 270 11.49 -21.92 -2.10
N ASN A 271 11.98 -22.62 -1.09
CA ASN A 271 12.74 -23.86 -1.25
C ASN A 271 12.01 -25.07 -0.63
N GLY A 272 12.53 -26.28 -0.88
CA GLY A 272 12.00 -27.51 -0.31
C GLY A 272 10.53 -27.74 -0.71
N THR A 273 9.64 -27.88 0.27
CA THR A 273 8.19 -28.08 0.03
C THR A 273 7.47 -26.82 -0.44
N ASN A 274 8.11 -25.65 -0.35
CA ASN A 274 7.55 -24.38 -0.78
C ASN A 274 8.06 -23.95 -2.16
N LEU A 275 8.79 -24.82 -2.87
CA LEU A 275 9.31 -24.53 -4.20
C LEU A 275 8.17 -24.17 -5.16
N GLN A 276 8.27 -23.02 -5.82
CA GLN A 276 7.26 -22.51 -6.76
C GLN A 276 7.67 -22.64 -8.23
N TYR A 277 8.97 -22.63 -8.48
CA TYR A 277 9.57 -22.66 -9.81
C TYR A 277 10.74 -23.63 -9.79
N ASP A 278 10.95 -24.35 -10.90
CA ASP A 278 12.06 -25.30 -11.01
C ASP A 278 13.42 -24.57 -11.08
N SER A 279 13.45 -23.37 -11.66
CA SER A 279 14.62 -22.47 -11.68
C SER A 279 14.23 -20.98 -11.69
N TYR A 280 15.24 -20.12 -11.59
CA TYR A 280 15.08 -18.67 -11.76
C TYR A 280 14.56 -18.32 -13.16
N GLU A 281 15.13 -18.94 -14.20
CA GLU A 281 14.73 -18.75 -15.59
C GLU A 281 13.27 -19.15 -15.83
N ASP A 282 12.81 -20.22 -15.18
CA ASP A 282 11.41 -20.65 -15.27
C ASP A 282 10.47 -19.64 -14.60
N CYS A 283 10.87 -19.07 -13.46
CA CYS A 283 10.16 -17.96 -12.83
C CYS A 283 10.04 -16.76 -13.76
N VAL A 284 11.18 -16.31 -14.31
CA VAL A 284 11.21 -15.15 -15.21
C VAL A 284 10.38 -15.40 -16.46
N THR A 285 10.50 -16.57 -17.06
CA THR A 285 9.74 -16.96 -18.26
C THR A 285 8.25 -16.90 -17.95
N TYR A 286 7.78 -17.63 -16.92
CA TYR A 286 6.37 -17.68 -16.58
C TYR A 286 5.78 -16.29 -16.29
N LEU A 287 6.43 -15.51 -15.41
CA LEU A 287 5.91 -14.20 -15.02
C LEU A 287 5.97 -13.18 -16.16
N SER A 288 6.95 -13.29 -17.06
CA SER A 288 7.07 -12.37 -18.20
C SER A 288 6.09 -12.71 -19.33
N THR A 289 5.76 -13.98 -19.55
CA THR A 289 4.93 -14.40 -20.69
C THR A 289 3.48 -14.69 -20.33
N GLU A 290 3.21 -15.27 -19.17
CA GLU A 290 1.87 -15.77 -18.81
C GLU A 290 1.10 -14.80 -17.90
N VAL A 291 1.80 -14.00 -17.11
CA VAL A 291 1.17 -13.10 -16.12
C VAL A 291 1.22 -11.65 -16.61
N ARG A 292 0.09 -10.95 -16.58
CA ARG A 292 -0.02 -9.54 -16.96
C ARG A 292 0.38 -8.60 -15.82
N LEU A 293 0.76 -7.36 -16.14
CA LEU A 293 1.21 -6.38 -15.13
C LEU A 293 0.14 -6.15 -14.04
N GLY A 294 -1.09 -5.87 -14.47
CA GLY A 294 -2.22 -5.54 -13.59
C GLY A 294 -2.45 -4.04 -13.51
N GLU A 295 -3.73 -3.69 -13.43
CA GLU A 295 -4.26 -2.34 -13.23
C GLU A 295 -4.36 -2.04 -11.72
N GLY A 296 -4.50 -0.76 -11.35
CA GLY A 296 -4.50 -0.35 -9.94
C GLY A 296 -5.67 -0.90 -9.10
N TRP A 297 -6.71 -1.47 -9.71
CA TRP A 297 -7.82 -2.13 -9.01
C TRP A 297 -7.66 -3.66 -8.90
N GLU A 298 -6.55 -4.22 -9.38
CA GLU A 298 -6.34 -5.66 -9.55
C GLU A 298 -5.31 -6.25 -8.56
N GLY A 299 -5.19 -5.63 -7.38
CA GLY A 299 -4.24 -6.04 -6.34
C GLY A 299 -4.50 -7.42 -5.72
N GLY A 300 -5.71 -7.97 -5.90
CA GLY A 300 -6.07 -9.34 -5.49
C GLY A 300 -6.30 -10.33 -6.63
N MET A 301 -5.92 -9.97 -7.87
CA MET A 301 -6.15 -10.78 -9.08
C MET A 301 -4.86 -11.50 -9.54
N ASP A 302 -4.95 -12.30 -10.60
CA ASP A 302 -3.78 -12.99 -11.18
C ASP A 302 -2.88 -12.03 -11.98
N THR A 303 -2.10 -11.22 -11.26
CA THR A 303 -1.27 -10.15 -11.82
C THR A 303 0.14 -10.12 -11.24
N ILE A 304 1.08 -9.49 -11.95
CA ILE A 304 2.40 -9.15 -11.41
C ILE A 304 2.26 -8.18 -10.25
N PHE A 305 1.31 -7.24 -10.32
CA PHE A 305 1.00 -6.33 -9.22
C PHE A 305 0.68 -7.11 -7.93
N CYS A 306 -0.24 -8.08 -7.97
CA CYS A 306 -0.54 -8.91 -6.80
C CYS A 306 0.69 -9.67 -6.27
N ARG A 307 1.52 -10.23 -7.17
CA ARG A 307 2.73 -10.97 -6.73
C ARG A 307 3.80 -10.05 -6.16
N ASN A 308 3.94 -8.85 -6.70
CA ASN A 308 4.85 -7.82 -6.22
C ASN A 308 4.44 -7.33 -4.82
N LEU A 309 3.13 -7.21 -4.56
CA LEU A 309 2.57 -7.00 -3.21
C LEU A 309 2.98 -8.14 -2.27
N HIS A 310 2.79 -9.38 -2.72
CA HIS A 310 2.98 -10.56 -1.89
C HIS A 310 4.44 -10.89 -1.53
N GLN A 311 5.41 -10.52 -2.37
CA GLN A 311 6.81 -10.86 -2.15
C GLN A 311 7.36 -10.31 -0.81
N ALA A 312 6.85 -9.16 -0.33
CA ALA A 312 7.32 -8.54 0.91
C ALA A 312 7.01 -9.41 2.14
N MET A 313 5.98 -10.23 2.07
CA MET A 313 5.62 -11.11 3.19
C MET A 313 6.39 -12.44 3.18
N VAL A 314 7.01 -12.81 2.06
CA VAL A 314 7.70 -14.11 1.90
C VAL A 314 8.83 -14.31 2.93
N PRO A 315 9.72 -13.35 3.22
CA PRO A 315 10.79 -13.56 4.20
C PRO A 315 10.29 -13.86 5.62
N TYR A 316 9.09 -13.39 5.98
CA TYR A 316 8.49 -13.64 7.29
C TYR A 316 7.85 -15.03 7.38
N ARG A 317 7.09 -15.45 6.35
CA ARG A 317 6.40 -16.76 6.31
C ARG A 317 6.42 -17.40 4.91
N PRO A 318 7.54 -18.01 4.51
CA PRO A 318 7.65 -18.62 3.18
C PRO A 318 6.61 -19.70 2.90
N THR A 319 6.22 -20.49 3.90
CA THR A 319 5.22 -21.57 3.75
C THR A 319 3.84 -21.06 3.35
N VAL A 320 3.52 -19.82 3.68
CA VAL A 320 2.22 -19.20 3.37
C VAL A 320 2.31 -18.39 2.09
N HIS A 321 3.32 -17.52 1.96
CA HIS A 321 3.34 -16.55 0.87
C HIS A 321 4.05 -17.02 -0.41
N CYS A 322 4.85 -18.09 -0.37
CA CYS A 322 5.44 -18.64 -1.59
C CYS A 322 4.38 -19.04 -2.63
N PRO A 323 3.32 -19.80 -2.28
CA PRO A 323 2.22 -20.06 -3.20
C PRO A 323 1.64 -18.82 -3.88
N HIS A 324 1.58 -17.68 -3.17
CA HIS A 324 0.97 -16.45 -3.68
C HIS A 324 1.79 -15.82 -4.81
N ILE A 325 3.12 -15.94 -4.76
CA ILE A 325 4.03 -15.43 -5.79
C ILE A 325 4.37 -16.46 -6.88
N GLY A 326 3.83 -17.68 -6.76
CA GLY A 326 4.03 -18.78 -7.69
C GLY A 326 3.01 -18.84 -8.84
N PRO A 327 3.10 -19.88 -9.70
CA PRO A 327 2.16 -20.06 -10.82
C PRO A 327 0.71 -20.30 -10.41
N SER A 328 0.49 -20.87 -9.22
CA SER A 328 -0.88 -21.11 -8.73
C SER A 328 -1.57 -19.83 -8.23
N GLY A 329 -0.80 -18.80 -7.87
CA GLY A 329 -1.29 -17.63 -7.14
C GLY A 329 -1.79 -17.93 -5.72
N GLY A 330 -1.68 -19.19 -5.27
CA GLY A 330 -2.22 -19.65 -4.00
C GLY A 330 -3.72 -19.41 -3.88
N ASP A 331 -4.12 -18.80 -2.76
CA ASP A 331 -5.49 -18.33 -2.52
C ASP A 331 -5.65 -16.81 -2.67
N MET A 332 -4.60 -16.12 -3.11
CA MET A 332 -4.53 -14.65 -3.12
C MET A 332 -4.46 -14.07 -4.53
N CYS A 333 -3.45 -14.43 -5.32
CA CYS A 333 -3.23 -13.85 -6.65
C CYS A 333 -3.90 -14.66 -7.75
N ARG A 334 -5.23 -14.72 -7.71
CA ARG A 334 -6.05 -15.49 -8.65
C ARG A 334 -7.38 -14.80 -8.97
N ASP A 335 -7.92 -15.07 -10.15
CA ASP A 335 -9.15 -14.44 -10.64
C ASP A 335 -10.44 -15.10 -10.18
N SER A 336 -10.36 -16.33 -9.63
CA SER A 336 -11.51 -17.23 -9.39
C SER A 336 -12.65 -16.63 -8.57
N ASP A 337 -12.34 -15.63 -7.76
CA ASP A 337 -13.22 -14.97 -6.81
C ASP A 337 -13.00 -13.46 -6.83
N MET A 338 -12.63 -12.90 -7.98
CA MET A 338 -12.42 -11.47 -8.19
C MET A 338 -13.31 -10.90 -9.30
N ASN A 339 -14.41 -11.58 -9.64
CA ASN A 339 -15.39 -10.99 -10.55
C ASN A 339 -16.13 -9.82 -9.87
N TYR A 340 -16.70 -8.92 -10.66
CA TYR A 340 -17.35 -7.72 -10.15
C TYR A 340 -18.42 -8.01 -9.08
N TRP A 341 -19.21 -9.07 -9.26
CA TRP A 341 -20.27 -9.42 -8.31
C TRP A 341 -19.69 -9.94 -7.00
N ASP A 342 -18.65 -10.76 -7.06
CA ASP A 342 -17.97 -11.25 -5.85
C ASP A 342 -17.40 -10.08 -5.06
N VAL A 343 -16.68 -9.16 -5.72
CA VAL A 343 -16.06 -8.00 -5.07
C VAL A 343 -17.11 -7.10 -4.40
N VAL A 344 -18.22 -6.81 -5.09
CA VAL A 344 -19.28 -5.94 -4.57
C VAL A 344 -20.06 -6.61 -3.44
N TRP A 345 -20.49 -7.85 -3.62
CA TRP A 345 -21.39 -8.52 -2.65
C TRP A 345 -20.67 -9.15 -1.47
N ARG A 346 -19.34 -9.36 -1.54
CA ARG A 346 -18.56 -9.90 -0.42
C ARG A 346 -18.73 -9.09 0.86
N TYR A 347 -19.01 -7.79 0.78
CA TYR A 347 -19.33 -6.97 1.96
C TYR A 347 -20.53 -7.49 2.75
N SER A 348 -21.63 -7.85 2.08
CA SER A 348 -22.93 -8.01 2.74
C SER A 348 -23.05 -9.24 3.63
N SER A 349 -22.14 -10.20 3.49
CA SER A 349 -22.16 -11.47 4.22
C SER A 349 -20.93 -11.71 5.07
N TYR A 350 -19.96 -10.80 5.06
CA TYR A 350 -18.66 -11.03 5.68
C TYR A 350 -18.60 -10.54 7.13
N PHE A 351 -19.07 -9.31 7.34
CA PHE A 351 -19.05 -8.67 8.65
C PHE A 351 -20.25 -9.05 9.49
N ASP A 352 -20.01 -9.31 10.78
CA ASP A 352 -21.08 -9.68 11.71
C ASP A 352 -21.74 -8.44 12.30
N ASN A 353 -20.97 -7.36 12.49
CA ASN A 353 -21.40 -6.18 13.22
C ASN A 353 -21.55 -4.92 12.35
N MET A 354 -20.96 -4.89 11.15
CA MET A 354 -21.01 -3.71 10.25
C MET A 354 -22.12 -3.76 9.19
N VAL A 355 -22.88 -4.86 9.11
CA VAL A 355 -24.05 -5.00 8.21
C VAL A 355 -25.33 -5.04 9.05
N TYR A 356 -26.24 -4.08 8.82
CA TYR A 356 -27.59 -4.15 9.37
C TYR A 356 -28.42 -5.13 8.54
N THR A 357 -28.78 -6.28 9.13
CA THR A 357 -29.75 -7.23 8.57
C THR A 357 -31.17 -6.94 9.02
#